data_AF-A0A2V8PCP8-F1
#
_entry.id   AF-A0A2V8PCP8-F1
#
_cell.length_a   1.000
_cell.length_b   1.000
_cell.length_c   1.000
_cell.angle_alpha   90.00
_cell.angle_beta   90.00
_cell.angle_gamma   90.00
#
_symmetry.space_group_name_H-M   'P 1'
#
loop_
_entity.id
_entity.type
_entity.pdbx_description
1 polymer ?
#
loop_
_entity_poly.entity_id
_entity_poly.type
_entity_poly.pdbx_seq_one_letter_code
_entity_poly.pdbx_strand_id
1 'polypeptide(L)'
;MTTPEALPSTQSDEHSPTLNLSVKPAAARAATGVAEFELKETSLGPVDSLENETLIQPSAKNKEDVPLTRASSDGDQTRLFDQGAEITAGPNRSNTDPLATVGATGLTRVGAILGTPLYMSPEQCRGESLDARSDIYSLGIIAYQMLAGAPPFEGDSSTVISAHTNDPPTPLRQHNGKLPKRVARQVMSALEKDPSARPQTAVAFAGGLRANADGLGALYWRAFSLYSEYFPEFLKLSLLAHIPMFIVTGMMIVLRLFESRLSKLTTIAIGALMVLLTIASQFVTVSIISGVTAIIVTQLAVAPMKPVKLRAAFDILRRRWKPFLKTGLRVSLRIILGWILLLIPGLIMTARYLLWAPVVLMEGLEKKAALKRARSLAARSWRTIIIAMCVQLLVPAIVGSIVGALTGATTYEKHGLRVKVASQAAGLINVFVLPLLSIVPALLYLKMRQFGGETLNDVMAQIEEFEGTHSRWQQRMRTRLTVNTPHSRA
;
A
#
# COMPACT_ATOMS: atom_id res chain seq x y z
N MET A 1 58.40 -12.50 -46.47
CA MET A 1 58.48 -13.97 -46.70
C MET A 1 57.39 -14.58 -45.84
N THR A 2 56.25 -14.86 -46.47
CA THR A 2 55.72 -16.23 -46.73
C THR A 2 55.04 -16.86 -45.49
N THR A 3 53.70 -16.84 -45.52
CA THR A 3 52.75 -17.98 -45.39
C THR A 3 53.33 -19.39 -45.16
N PRO A 4 52.51 -20.45 -44.93
CA PRO A 4 51.22 -20.65 -44.22
C PRO A 4 51.20 -22.04 -43.48
N GLU A 5 50.01 -22.67 -43.34
CA GLU A 5 49.76 -24.14 -43.21
C GLU A 5 50.10 -24.82 -41.86
N ALA A 6 49.48 -25.91 -41.42
CA ALA A 6 48.24 -26.65 -41.72
C ALA A 6 48.09 -27.74 -40.63
N LEU A 7 46.89 -28.29 -40.47
CA LEU A 7 46.58 -29.50 -39.69
C LEU A 7 47.43 -30.71 -40.11
N PRO A 8 47.53 -31.77 -39.27
CA PRO A 8 46.74 -32.96 -39.60
C PRO A 8 46.18 -33.79 -38.43
N SER A 9 45.25 -34.64 -38.86
CA SER A 9 44.45 -35.74 -38.29
C SER A 9 45.16 -36.88 -37.56
N THR A 10 44.41 -37.60 -36.69
CA THR A 10 44.10 -39.06 -36.71
C THR A 10 43.18 -39.39 -35.51
N GLN A 11 41.91 -39.83 -35.68
CA GLN A 11 41.41 -41.23 -35.81
C GLN A 11 41.85 -42.16 -34.67
N SER A 12 41.06 -43.05 -34.06
CA SER A 12 39.67 -43.55 -34.11
C SER A 12 39.53 -44.47 -32.86
N ASP A 13 38.37 -44.66 -32.22
CA ASP A 13 37.52 -45.87 -32.31
C ASP A 13 36.42 -45.74 -31.24
N GLU A 14 35.15 -45.69 -31.63
CA GLU A 14 34.17 -46.80 -31.54
C GLU A 14 33.59 -47.08 -30.14
N HIS A 15 32.36 -46.61 -29.88
CA HIS A 15 31.17 -47.47 -29.70
C HIS A 15 29.93 -46.63 -29.34
N SER A 16 28.95 -46.63 -30.23
CA SER A 16 27.51 -46.45 -29.94
C SER A 16 26.82 -47.76 -30.32
N PRO A 17 25.69 -48.11 -29.67
CA PRO A 17 24.39 -47.94 -30.35
C PRO A 17 23.32 -47.37 -29.39
N THR A 18 22.63 -46.26 -29.71
CA THR A 18 21.39 -46.13 -30.52
C THR A 18 20.11 -46.71 -29.89
N LEU A 19 19.18 -45.78 -29.57
CA LEU A 19 17.79 -45.65 -30.03
C LEU A 19 16.78 -46.61 -29.34
N ASN A 20 15.55 -46.21 -29.02
CA ASN A 20 14.66 -45.41 -29.85
C ASN A 20 13.46 -44.86 -29.08
N LEU A 21 12.94 -43.74 -29.59
CA LEU A 21 11.69 -43.08 -29.23
C LEU A 21 10.45 -43.94 -29.54
N SER A 22 9.37 -43.72 -28.78
CA SER A 22 8.02 -43.96 -29.28
C SER A 22 7.07 -42.84 -28.87
N VAL A 23 6.63 -42.11 -29.89
CA VAL A 23 5.51 -41.17 -29.89
C VAL A 23 4.29 -41.93 -30.41
N LYS A 24 3.11 -41.78 -29.78
CA LYS A 24 1.84 -41.51 -30.49
C LYS A 24 0.68 -41.11 -29.54
N PRO A 25 -0.37 -40.42 -30.06
CA PRO A 25 -1.31 -39.57 -29.33
C PRO A 25 -2.74 -40.14 -29.21
N ALA A 26 -3.58 -39.53 -28.36
CA ALA A 26 -5.06 -39.55 -28.41
C ALA A 26 -5.61 -38.48 -27.44
N ALA A 27 -6.29 -37.41 -27.88
CA ALA A 27 -7.70 -37.29 -28.31
C ALA A 27 -8.74 -37.20 -27.17
N ALA A 28 -9.20 -35.96 -26.94
CA ALA A 28 -10.53 -35.44 -26.56
C ALA A 28 -11.61 -36.32 -25.87
N ARG A 29 -12.11 -35.81 -24.71
CA ARG A 29 -13.53 -35.78 -24.24
C ARG A 29 -13.54 -35.08 -22.85
N ALA A 30 -14.10 -33.89 -22.66
CA ALA A 30 -15.52 -33.52 -22.51
C ALA A 30 -16.23 -34.18 -21.30
N ALA A 31 -16.36 -33.42 -20.20
CA ALA A 31 -17.34 -33.49 -19.11
C ALA A 31 -16.96 -32.35 -18.12
N THR A 32 -17.57 -31.17 -18.04
CA THR A 32 -18.98 -30.82 -17.77
C THR A 32 -19.59 -31.66 -16.65
N GLY A 33 -19.30 -31.27 -15.42
CA GLY A 33 -20.02 -31.68 -14.21
C GLY A 33 -20.59 -30.43 -13.54
N VAL A 34 -21.74 -29.97 -14.04
CA VAL A 34 -22.59 -28.98 -13.39
C VAL A 34 -23.27 -29.70 -12.23
N ALA A 35 -22.96 -29.31 -10.99
CA ALA A 35 -23.73 -29.71 -9.83
C ALA A 35 -24.93 -28.76 -9.71
N GLU A 36 -26.05 -29.24 -10.19
CA GLU A 36 -27.40 -28.71 -10.05
C GLU A 36 -27.74 -28.65 -8.55
N PHE A 37 -27.99 -27.46 -8.01
CA PHE A 37 -28.48 -27.29 -6.64
C PHE A 37 -29.95 -26.89 -6.72
N GLU A 38 -30.83 -27.84 -6.38
CA GLU A 38 -32.27 -27.65 -6.23
C GLU A 38 -32.58 -26.49 -5.29
N LEU A 39 -33.26 -25.47 -5.80
CA LEU A 39 -33.93 -24.46 -5.01
C LEU A 39 -35.18 -25.08 -4.39
N LYS A 40 -35.08 -25.49 -3.13
CA LYS A 40 -36.26 -25.74 -2.30
C LYS A 40 -36.75 -24.40 -1.75
N GLU A 41 -37.72 -23.81 -2.43
CA GLU A 41 -38.50 -22.70 -1.89
C GLU A 41 -39.10 -23.13 -0.55
N THR A 42 -38.83 -22.37 0.51
CA THR A 42 -39.61 -22.46 1.74
C THR A 42 -39.92 -21.04 2.19
N SER A 43 -41.23 -20.80 2.22
CA SER A 43 -41.99 -19.58 2.47
C SER A 43 -41.44 -18.65 3.56
N LEU A 44 -41.37 -17.36 3.22
CA LEU A 44 -41.34 -16.25 4.18
C LEU A 44 -42.60 -16.25 5.05
N GLY A 45 -42.42 -16.22 6.37
CA GLY A 45 -43.41 -15.78 7.36
C GLY A 45 -43.00 -14.42 7.96
N PRO A 46 -43.94 -13.65 8.53
CA PRO A 46 -43.77 -12.21 8.76
C PRO A 46 -42.90 -11.88 9.97
N VAL A 47 -42.23 -10.74 9.85
CA VAL A 47 -41.44 -10.06 10.88
C VAL A 47 -42.36 -9.51 11.94
N ASP A 48 -42.26 -10.00 13.17
CA ASP A 48 -42.83 -9.35 14.36
C ASP A 48 -41.71 -8.85 15.29
N SER A 49 -41.89 -7.60 15.67
CA SER A 49 -41.05 -6.75 16.50
C SER A 49 -41.38 -6.91 17.99
N LEU A 50 -40.41 -7.33 18.81
CA LEU A 50 -40.37 -7.15 20.28
C LEU A 50 -38.88 -7.07 20.67
N GLU A 51 -38.34 -5.88 20.96
CA GLU A 51 -38.23 -5.27 22.30
C GLU A 51 -37.29 -6.01 23.27
N ASN A 52 -36.21 -5.28 23.62
CA ASN A 52 -35.38 -5.32 24.82
C ASN A 52 -35.67 -6.41 25.87
N GLU A 53 -34.67 -7.25 26.16
CA GLU A 53 -34.29 -7.54 27.55
C GLU A 53 -32.88 -8.15 27.64
N THR A 54 -32.05 -7.49 28.46
CA THR A 54 -30.69 -7.85 28.81
C THR A 54 -30.74 -8.80 30.01
N LEU A 55 -30.27 -10.04 29.87
CA LEU A 55 -30.10 -10.96 31.00
C LEU A 55 -28.81 -11.76 30.86
N ILE A 56 -27.90 -11.52 31.81
CA ILE A 56 -26.63 -12.22 32.02
C ILE A 56 -26.95 -13.55 32.73
N GLN A 57 -26.42 -14.67 32.23
CA GLN A 57 -26.32 -15.93 32.97
C GLN A 57 -24.83 -16.28 33.21
N PRO A 58 -24.44 -16.72 34.43
CA PRO A 58 -23.04 -17.02 34.73
C PRO A 58 -22.65 -18.46 34.35
N SER A 59 -21.46 -18.55 33.76
CA SER A 59 -20.50 -19.68 33.69
C SER A 59 -20.98 -21.09 34.04
N ALA A 60 -20.96 -21.99 33.04
CA ALA A 60 -20.85 -23.43 33.26
C ALA A 60 -19.73 -24.01 32.39
N LYS A 61 -18.72 -24.56 33.08
CA LYS A 61 -17.73 -25.51 32.58
C LYS A 61 -18.45 -26.69 31.91
N ASN A 62 -18.11 -27.02 30.66
CA ASN A 62 -17.81 -28.41 30.30
C ASN A 62 -17.13 -28.52 28.93
N LYS A 63 -16.29 -29.55 28.86
CA LYS A 63 -15.42 -29.98 27.76
C LYS A 63 -16.23 -30.60 26.62
N GLU A 64 -15.64 -30.49 25.44
CA GLU A 64 -15.73 -31.36 24.24
C GLU A 64 -16.70 -31.01 23.09
N ASP A 65 -16.12 -31.17 21.90
CA ASP A 65 -16.63 -31.24 20.52
C ASP A 65 -17.09 -29.97 19.78
N VAL A 66 -16.16 -29.42 18.97
CA VAL A 66 -16.42 -28.38 17.96
C VAL A 66 -16.61 -29.04 16.58
N PRO A 67 -17.80 -28.96 15.95
CA PRO A 67 -17.94 -29.30 14.54
C PRO A 67 -17.53 -28.09 13.69
N LEU A 68 -16.54 -28.29 12.82
CA LEU A 68 -16.13 -27.35 11.77
C LEU A 68 -17.09 -27.42 10.58
N THR A 69 -17.88 -26.37 10.34
CA THR A 69 -18.36 -25.90 9.01
C THR A 69 -19.13 -24.58 9.23
N ARG A 70 -19.13 -23.53 8.39
CA ARG A 70 -18.56 -23.25 7.07
C ARG A 70 -18.51 -21.71 6.90
N ALA A 71 -17.60 -21.28 6.01
CA ALA A 71 -17.24 -19.93 5.59
C ALA A 71 -18.31 -18.82 5.61
N SER A 72 -17.98 -17.71 6.27
CA SER A 72 -18.42 -16.36 5.91
C SER A 72 -17.19 -15.54 5.53
N SER A 73 -17.19 -15.08 4.28
CA SER A 73 -16.22 -14.18 3.68
C SER A 73 -16.56 -12.76 4.11
N ASP A 74 -16.07 -12.32 5.27
CA ASP A 74 -15.86 -10.89 5.52
C ASP A 74 -14.80 -10.71 6.61
N GLY A 75 -13.61 -10.30 6.18
CA GLY A 75 -12.42 -10.20 7.01
C GLY A 75 -12.22 -8.80 7.55
N ASP A 76 -13.09 -8.32 8.44
CA ASP A 76 -12.79 -7.13 9.26
C ASP A 76 -13.69 -7.00 10.51
N GLN A 77 -13.66 -7.99 11.40
CA GLN A 77 -14.39 -7.92 12.67
C GLN A 77 -13.49 -8.44 13.81
N THR A 78 -12.48 -7.66 14.19
CA THR A 78 -11.89 -7.82 15.53
C THR A 78 -12.80 -7.11 16.51
N ARG A 79 -13.67 -7.87 17.19
CA ARG A 79 -14.54 -7.35 18.25
C ARG A 79 -13.70 -6.96 19.46
N LEU A 80 -13.78 -5.69 19.85
CA LEU A 80 -13.24 -5.17 21.11
C LEU A 80 -14.10 -5.73 22.25
N PHE A 81 -13.51 -6.52 23.15
CA PHE A 81 -14.20 -7.02 24.34
C PHE A 81 -13.83 -6.20 25.58
N ASP A 82 -14.90 -5.84 26.28
CA ASP A 82 -15.07 -5.45 27.69
C ASP A 82 -14.80 -4.00 28.14
N GLN A 83 -15.81 -3.45 28.84
CA GLN A 83 -15.89 -2.13 29.44
C GLN A 83 -15.98 -2.28 30.97
N GLY A 84 -15.05 -1.66 31.69
CA GLY A 84 -15.30 -1.08 33.01
C GLY A 84 -15.15 -1.98 34.25
N ALA A 85 -14.06 -1.80 34.98
CA ALA A 85 -14.04 -2.00 36.43
C ALA A 85 -13.91 -0.62 37.09
N GLU A 86 -15.06 0.05 37.26
CA GLU A 86 -15.17 1.28 38.05
C GLU A 86 -15.38 0.88 39.52
N ILE A 87 -14.37 1.15 40.37
CA ILE A 87 -14.46 0.89 41.81
C ILE A 87 -15.29 2.02 42.44
N THR A 88 -16.58 1.77 42.68
CA THR A 88 -17.42 2.68 43.47
C THR A 88 -17.48 2.21 44.92
N ALA A 89 -16.91 3.00 45.83
CA ALA A 89 -17.07 2.84 47.27
C ALA A 89 -18.43 3.39 47.73
N GLY A 90 -19.18 2.60 48.52
CA GLY A 90 -20.42 3.02 49.18
C GLY A 90 -20.87 2.01 50.26
N PRO A 91 -21.57 2.43 51.34
CA PRO A 91 -21.39 1.84 52.67
C PRO A 91 -22.42 0.78 53.09
N ASN A 92 -21.89 -0.21 53.84
CA ASN A 92 -22.46 -1.00 54.94
C ASN A 92 -23.98 -1.24 55.00
N ARG A 93 -24.40 -2.50 54.83
CA ARG A 93 -25.57 -3.08 55.51
C ARG A 93 -25.28 -4.52 55.95
N SER A 94 -25.47 -4.74 57.24
CA SER A 94 -25.45 -6.00 57.96
C SER A 94 -26.53 -6.97 57.46
N ASN A 95 -26.16 -8.24 57.28
CA ASN A 95 -27.04 -9.35 57.64
C ASN A 95 -26.22 -10.60 57.99
N THR A 96 -26.58 -11.15 59.13
CA THR A 96 -26.13 -12.39 59.75
C THR A 96 -26.74 -13.61 59.09
N ASP A 97 -25.95 -14.65 58.83
CA ASP A 97 -26.29 -16.04 59.22
C ASP A 97 -25.06 -16.96 59.12
N PRO A 98 -24.94 -18.01 59.97
CA PRO A 98 -23.69 -18.72 60.20
C PRO A 98 -23.58 -20.07 59.47
N LEU A 99 -22.32 -20.57 59.44
CA LEU A 99 -21.91 -21.98 59.35
C LEU A 99 -21.50 -22.52 57.96
N ALA A 100 -20.19 -22.47 57.68
CA ALA A 100 -19.43 -23.59 57.10
C ALA A 100 -17.92 -23.37 57.35
N THR A 101 -17.42 -23.96 58.43
CA THR A 101 -15.97 -24.09 58.67
C THR A 101 -15.42 -25.21 57.79
N VAL A 102 -14.67 -24.86 56.75
CA VAL A 102 -13.68 -25.76 56.13
C VAL A 102 -12.41 -24.97 55.83
N GLY A 103 -11.34 -25.34 56.54
CA GLY A 103 -9.96 -25.30 56.04
C GLY A 103 -9.33 -23.92 55.82
N ALA A 104 -8.88 -23.28 56.90
CA ALA A 104 -7.80 -22.30 56.80
C ALA A 104 -6.48 -23.03 56.50
N THR A 105 -6.02 -22.99 55.26
CA THR A 105 -4.60 -23.03 54.91
C THR A 105 -4.36 -21.93 53.89
N GLY A 106 -3.58 -20.92 54.32
CA GLY A 106 -3.56 -19.59 53.72
C GLY A 106 -3.08 -19.53 52.28
N LEU A 107 -3.81 -18.77 51.47
CA LEU A 107 -3.27 -18.20 50.23
C LEU A 107 -4.06 -16.97 49.78
N THR A 108 -4.08 -15.92 50.59
CA THR A 108 -4.34 -14.55 50.09
C THR A 108 -3.37 -13.60 50.76
N ARG A 109 -2.16 -13.52 50.21
CA ARG A 109 -1.27 -12.39 50.48
C ARG A 109 -1.91 -11.17 49.82
N VAL A 110 -2.15 -10.13 50.62
CA VAL A 110 -2.57 -8.80 50.13
C VAL A 110 -1.57 -8.37 49.05
N GLY A 111 -2.04 -8.19 47.81
CA GLY A 111 -1.20 -7.90 46.63
C GLY A 111 -1.23 -8.93 45.49
N ALA A 112 -2.02 -10.01 45.59
CA ALA A 112 -2.19 -10.95 44.48
C ALA A 112 -2.91 -10.27 43.30
N ILE A 113 -2.16 -9.89 42.27
CA ILE A 113 -2.68 -9.43 40.99
C ILE A 113 -3.53 -10.57 40.41
N LEU A 114 -4.85 -10.37 40.39
CA LEU A 114 -5.81 -11.32 39.84
C LEU A 114 -5.82 -11.19 38.32
N GLY A 115 -5.12 -12.10 37.64
CA GLY A 115 -5.01 -12.17 36.18
C GLY A 115 -3.66 -12.77 35.77
N THR A 116 -3.58 -13.39 34.59
CA THR A 116 -2.29 -13.83 34.05
C THR A 116 -1.58 -12.60 33.46
N PRO A 117 -0.44 -12.13 34.01
CA PRO A 117 0.17 -10.85 33.65
C PRO A 117 0.86 -10.83 32.27
N LEU A 118 0.53 -11.79 31.39
CA LEU A 118 1.19 -12.06 30.11
C LEU A 118 1.25 -10.87 29.16
N TYR A 119 0.36 -9.90 29.31
CA TYR A 119 0.24 -8.76 28.41
C TYR A 119 0.50 -7.42 29.11
N MET A 120 0.93 -7.44 30.38
CA MET A 120 1.18 -6.21 31.12
C MET A 120 2.41 -5.48 30.58
N SER A 121 2.31 -4.17 30.47
CA SER A 121 3.45 -3.33 30.15
C SER A 121 4.43 -3.24 31.35
N PRO A 122 5.72 -2.91 31.11
CA PRO A 122 6.71 -2.74 32.18
C PRO A 122 6.28 -1.70 33.23
N GLU A 123 5.67 -0.59 32.79
CA GLU A 123 5.15 0.46 33.66
C GLU A 123 3.93 -0.02 34.48
N GLN A 124 3.04 -0.86 33.92
CA GLN A 124 1.98 -1.52 34.69
C GLN A 124 2.56 -2.45 35.77
N CYS A 125 3.60 -3.20 35.43
CA CYS A 125 4.30 -4.09 36.37
C CYS A 125 4.96 -3.32 37.53
N ARG A 126 5.40 -2.08 37.28
CA ARG A 126 6.00 -1.18 38.28
C ARG A 126 5.00 -0.29 39.02
N GLY A 127 3.73 -0.28 38.63
CA GLY A 127 2.71 0.62 39.19
C GLY A 127 2.94 2.09 38.83
N GLU A 128 3.57 2.36 37.69
CA GLU A 128 3.81 3.71 37.17
C GLU A 128 2.58 4.28 36.45
N SER A 129 2.62 5.58 36.11
CA SER A 129 1.57 6.20 35.30
C SER A 129 1.52 5.60 33.89
N LEU A 130 0.30 5.33 33.43
CA LEU A 130 0.06 4.70 32.13
C LEU A 130 -0.31 5.75 31.08
N ASP A 131 0.14 5.50 29.85
CA ASP A 131 -0.32 6.23 28.67
C ASP A 131 -0.57 5.25 27.51
N ALA A 132 -0.93 5.79 26.34
CA ALA A 132 -1.26 4.98 25.16
C ALA A 132 -0.13 4.04 24.70
N ARG A 133 1.12 4.21 25.17
CA ARG A 133 2.26 3.36 24.84
C ARG A 133 2.29 2.08 25.67
N SER A 134 1.55 2.02 26.77
CA SER A 134 1.29 0.78 27.50
C SER A 134 0.48 -0.18 26.64
N ASP A 135 -0.59 0.30 26.01
CA ASP A 135 -1.42 -0.49 25.09
C ASP A 135 -0.61 -0.98 23.87
N ILE A 136 0.34 -0.17 23.38
CA ILE A 136 1.23 -0.56 22.27
C ILE A 136 2.13 -1.72 22.67
N TYR A 137 2.61 -1.76 23.92
CA TYR A 137 3.40 -2.88 24.42
C TYR A 137 2.55 -4.15 24.48
N SER A 138 1.36 -4.08 25.08
CA SER A 138 0.42 -5.21 25.15
C SER A 138 0.07 -5.73 23.75
N LEU A 139 -0.20 -4.83 22.80
CA LEU A 139 -0.43 -5.18 21.40
C LEU A 139 0.82 -5.80 20.75
N GLY A 140 2.01 -5.32 21.10
CA GLY A 140 3.29 -5.90 20.71
C GLY A 140 3.44 -7.34 21.18
N ILE A 141 3.02 -7.66 22.40
CA ILE A 141 3.03 -9.03 22.94
C ILE A 141 2.08 -9.91 22.14
N ILE A 142 0.85 -9.46 21.86
CA ILE A 142 -0.12 -10.21 21.05
C ILE A 142 0.46 -10.46 19.64
N ALA A 143 1.04 -9.44 19.01
CA ALA A 143 1.69 -9.56 17.71
C ALA A 143 2.88 -10.54 17.75
N TYR A 144 3.66 -10.53 18.84
CA TYR A 144 4.74 -11.49 19.05
C TYR A 144 4.18 -12.92 19.12
N GLN A 145 3.17 -13.14 19.96
CA GLN A 145 2.55 -14.43 20.18
C GLN A 145 1.95 -15.01 18.90
N MET A 146 1.27 -14.20 18.09
CA MET A 146 0.73 -14.64 16.80
C MET A 146 1.82 -15.07 15.81
N LEU A 147 3.02 -14.47 15.87
CA LEU A 147 4.11 -14.74 14.93
C LEU A 147 5.08 -15.83 15.39
N ALA A 148 5.25 -15.98 16.71
CA ALA A 148 6.10 -16.98 17.35
C ALA A 148 5.34 -18.25 17.75
N GLY A 149 4.01 -18.18 17.91
CA GLY A 149 3.16 -19.25 18.44
C GLY A 149 3.03 -19.25 19.98
N ALA A 150 3.83 -18.44 20.68
CA ALA A 150 3.89 -18.36 22.14
C ALA A 150 4.25 -16.92 22.58
N PRO A 151 3.80 -16.46 23.76
CA PRO A 151 4.20 -15.16 24.29
C PRO A 151 5.72 -15.11 24.52
N PRO A 152 6.32 -13.91 24.56
CA PRO A 152 7.77 -13.79 24.73
C PRO A 152 8.25 -14.17 26.14
N PHE A 153 7.36 -14.18 27.13
CA PHE A 153 7.64 -14.57 28.50
C PHE A 153 6.56 -15.52 28.99
N GLU A 154 6.99 -16.59 29.67
CA GLU A 154 6.14 -17.63 30.24
C GLU A 154 6.62 -17.95 31.66
N GLY A 155 5.73 -18.46 32.50
CA GLY A 155 6.04 -18.79 33.89
C GLY A 155 4.90 -18.43 34.83
N ASP A 156 5.18 -18.45 36.14
CA ASP A 156 4.24 -17.93 37.13
C ASP A 156 4.11 -16.40 37.03
N SER A 157 3.08 -15.84 37.68
CA SER A 157 2.81 -14.40 37.62
C SER A 157 4.01 -13.55 38.05
N SER A 158 4.78 -13.99 39.06
CA SER A 158 5.93 -13.24 39.57
C SER A 158 7.09 -13.22 38.57
N THR A 159 7.33 -14.34 37.91
CA THR A 159 8.36 -14.51 36.88
C THR A 159 8.02 -13.66 35.66
N VAL A 160 6.78 -13.71 35.19
CA VAL A 160 6.30 -12.94 34.02
C VAL A 160 6.35 -11.43 34.28
N ILE A 161 5.95 -10.98 35.48
CA ILE A 161 6.06 -9.56 35.88
C ILE A 161 7.52 -9.10 35.90
N SER A 162 8.42 -9.92 36.48
CA SER A 162 9.86 -9.63 36.48
C SER A 162 10.42 -9.55 35.06
N ALA A 163 10.04 -10.50 34.20
CA ALA A 163 10.52 -10.58 32.82
C ALA A 163 9.99 -9.41 31.96
N HIS A 164 8.73 -9.01 32.13
CA HIS A 164 8.21 -7.80 31.49
C HIS A 164 8.97 -6.55 31.96
N THR A 165 9.43 -6.50 33.20
CA THR A 165 10.18 -5.34 33.73
C THR A 165 11.63 -5.31 33.25
N ASN A 166 12.32 -6.45 33.25
CA ASN A 166 13.78 -6.51 33.17
C ASN A 166 14.32 -7.26 31.95
N ASP A 167 13.65 -8.33 31.52
CA ASP A 167 14.24 -9.27 30.56
C ASP A 167 13.96 -8.85 29.11
N PRO A 168 14.97 -8.92 28.22
CA PRO A 168 14.73 -8.72 26.80
C PRO A 168 13.94 -9.91 26.23
N PRO A 169 12.91 -9.68 25.40
CA PRO A 169 12.20 -10.77 24.74
C PRO A 169 13.11 -11.50 23.75
N THR A 170 12.95 -12.83 23.66
CA THR A 170 13.66 -13.64 22.66
C THR A 170 13.41 -13.09 21.26
N PRO A 171 14.43 -12.89 20.40
CA PRO A 171 14.21 -12.32 19.07
C PRO A 171 13.26 -13.18 18.23
N LEU A 172 12.18 -12.58 17.70
CA LEU A 172 11.14 -13.27 16.91
C LEU A 172 11.66 -14.21 15.81
N ARG A 173 12.77 -13.85 15.17
CA ARG A 173 13.36 -14.65 14.08
C ARG A 173 14.06 -15.93 14.54
N GLN A 174 14.28 -16.10 15.84
CA GLN A 174 14.73 -17.37 16.42
C GLN A 174 13.58 -18.38 16.43
N HIS A 175 12.35 -17.94 16.70
CA HIS A 175 11.15 -18.78 16.58
C HIS A 175 10.73 -18.97 15.12
N ASN A 176 10.73 -17.90 14.32
CA ASN A 176 10.30 -17.95 12.92
C ASN A 176 11.33 -17.30 11.98
N GLY A 177 12.27 -18.11 11.48
CA GLY A 177 13.34 -17.65 10.59
C GLY A 177 12.87 -17.10 9.23
N LYS A 178 11.67 -17.52 8.78
CA LYS A 178 11.03 -17.08 7.52
C LYS A 178 10.43 -15.68 7.63
N LEU A 179 10.23 -15.16 8.84
CA LEU A 179 9.66 -13.84 9.05
C LEU A 179 10.59 -12.74 8.47
N PRO A 180 10.06 -11.79 7.67
CA PRO A 180 10.84 -10.67 7.17
C PRO A 180 11.50 -9.89 8.31
N LYS A 181 12.82 -9.62 8.19
CA LYS A 181 13.62 -8.92 9.21
C LYS A 181 13.00 -7.62 9.70
N ARG A 182 12.32 -6.88 8.80
CA ARG A 182 11.70 -5.60 9.14
C ARG A 182 10.40 -5.76 9.92
N VAL A 183 9.60 -6.79 9.66
CA VAL A 183 8.39 -7.11 10.43
C VAL A 183 8.78 -7.50 11.85
N ALA A 184 9.76 -8.40 11.98
CA ALA A 184 10.30 -8.79 13.29
C ALA A 184 10.77 -7.57 14.08
N ARG A 185 11.57 -6.70 13.46
CA ARG A 185 12.06 -5.47 14.12
C ARG A 185 10.92 -4.55 14.56
N GLN A 186 9.89 -4.38 13.75
CA GLN A 186 8.75 -3.53 14.10
C GLN A 186 8.04 -4.05 15.35
N VAL A 187 7.74 -5.35 15.41
CA VAL A 187 7.11 -5.97 16.59
C VAL A 187 8.01 -5.85 17.81
N MET A 188 9.30 -6.18 17.68
CA MET A 188 10.26 -6.05 18.78
C MET A 188 10.37 -4.60 19.30
N SER A 189 10.24 -3.59 18.43
CA SER A 189 10.27 -2.17 18.86
C SER A 189 9.09 -1.78 19.75
N ALA A 190 7.94 -2.46 19.65
CA ALA A 190 6.82 -2.25 20.57
C ALA A 190 7.08 -2.86 21.95
N LEU A 191 8.02 -3.81 22.04
CA LEU A 191 8.41 -4.50 23.27
C LEU A 191 9.59 -3.86 24.00
N GLU A 192 10.02 -2.67 23.57
CA GLU A 192 11.04 -1.90 24.28
C GLU A 192 10.57 -1.57 25.70
N LYS A 193 11.46 -1.66 26.67
CA LYS A 193 11.09 -1.44 28.07
C LYS A 193 10.81 0.02 28.37
N ASP A 194 11.61 0.91 27.78
CA ASP A 194 11.38 2.36 27.80
C ASP A 194 10.24 2.74 26.84
N PRO A 195 9.12 3.33 27.34
CA PRO A 195 8.04 3.84 26.49
C PRO A 195 8.52 4.84 25.42
N SER A 196 9.59 5.60 25.66
CA SER A 196 10.12 6.58 24.69
C SER A 196 10.72 5.93 23.43
N ALA A 197 11.21 4.69 23.56
CA ALA A 197 11.79 3.91 22.46
C ALA A 197 10.74 3.16 21.62
N ARG A 198 9.49 3.08 22.10
CA ARG A 198 8.38 2.43 21.40
C ARG A 198 7.83 3.32 20.27
N PRO A 199 7.04 2.76 19.32
CA PRO A 199 6.19 3.57 18.47
C PRO A 199 5.32 4.50 19.32
N GLN A 200 5.31 5.79 19.01
CA GLN A 200 4.63 6.79 19.85
C GLN A 200 3.10 6.76 19.71
N THR A 201 2.58 6.07 18.68
CA THR A 201 1.13 5.91 18.46
C THR A 201 0.82 4.53 17.90
N ALA A 202 -0.36 3.99 18.21
CA ALA A 202 -0.83 2.72 17.66
C ALA A 202 -0.91 2.75 16.12
N VAL A 203 -1.28 3.90 15.54
CA VAL A 203 -1.29 4.12 14.08
C VAL A 203 0.10 3.99 13.49
N ALA A 204 1.13 4.56 14.14
CA ALA A 204 2.51 4.41 13.68
C ALA A 204 3.00 2.97 13.77
N PHE A 205 2.62 2.24 14.84
CA PHE A 205 2.94 0.82 14.97
C PHE A 205 2.30 -0.02 13.86
N ALA A 206 0.98 0.07 13.70
CA ALA A 206 0.22 -0.68 12.69
C ALA A 206 0.63 -0.31 11.26
N GLY A 207 0.83 0.98 10.98
CA GLY A 207 1.31 1.47 9.69
C GLY A 207 2.70 0.95 9.34
N GLY A 208 3.62 0.97 10.31
CA GLY A 208 4.95 0.39 10.15
C GLY A 208 4.89 -1.13 9.92
N LEU A 209 4.03 -1.85 10.64
CA LEU A 209 3.89 -3.30 10.49
C LEU A 209 3.36 -3.66 9.10
N ARG A 210 2.26 -3.02 8.66
CA ARG A 210 1.69 -3.21 7.31
C ARG A 210 2.69 -2.88 6.21
N ALA A 211 3.38 -1.74 6.31
CA ALA A 211 4.38 -1.36 5.32
C ALA A 211 5.52 -2.39 5.20
N ASN A 212 5.90 -3.03 6.31
CA ASN A 212 6.96 -4.03 6.35
C ASN A 212 6.49 -5.44 5.95
N ALA A 213 5.20 -5.75 6.13
CA ALA A 213 4.59 -7.02 5.75
C ALA A 213 4.26 -7.05 4.24
N ASP A 214 3.73 -5.95 3.71
CA ASP A 214 3.32 -5.88 2.30
C ASP A 214 4.54 -5.94 1.38
N GLY A 215 4.57 -6.93 0.47
CA GLY A 215 5.55 -7.00 -0.60
C GLY A 215 5.31 -5.93 -1.69
N LEU A 216 6.18 -5.92 -2.71
CA LEU A 216 5.91 -5.16 -3.94
C LEU A 216 4.70 -5.73 -4.70
N GLY A 217 4.51 -7.06 -4.70
CA GLY A 217 3.35 -7.68 -5.33
C GLY A 217 2.02 -7.15 -4.79
N ALA A 218 1.87 -7.08 -3.46
CA ALA A 218 0.69 -6.51 -2.82
C ALA A 218 0.49 -5.03 -3.18
N LEU A 219 1.57 -4.25 -3.33
CA LEU A 219 1.51 -2.84 -3.76
C LEU A 219 0.94 -2.71 -5.18
N TYR A 220 1.42 -3.53 -6.12
CA TYR A 220 0.94 -3.51 -7.51
C TYR A 220 -0.48 -4.07 -7.62
N TRP A 221 -0.81 -5.12 -6.86
CA TRP A 221 -2.17 -5.63 -6.78
C TRP A 221 -3.14 -4.57 -6.27
N ARG A 222 -2.77 -3.84 -5.21
CA ARG A 222 -3.55 -2.71 -4.71
C ARG A 222 -3.67 -1.58 -5.73
N ALA A 223 -2.59 -1.28 -6.47
CA ALA A 223 -2.64 -0.29 -7.53
C ALA A 223 -3.62 -0.70 -8.64
N PHE A 224 -3.59 -1.97 -9.05
CA PHE A 224 -4.50 -2.53 -10.03
C PHE A 224 -5.95 -2.54 -9.53
N SER A 225 -6.19 -2.96 -8.28
CA SER A 225 -7.50 -2.95 -7.64
C SER A 225 -8.11 -1.54 -7.61
N LEU A 226 -7.33 -0.54 -7.18
CA LEU A 226 -7.77 0.86 -7.18
C LEU A 226 -8.07 1.35 -8.61
N TYR A 227 -7.24 0.96 -9.57
CA TYR A 227 -7.46 1.32 -10.96
C TYR A 227 -8.74 0.68 -11.52
N SER A 228 -9.01 -0.60 -11.21
CA SER A 228 -10.21 -1.30 -11.68
C SER A 228 -11.48 -0.79 -11.01
N GLU A 229 -11.44 -0.52 -9.71
CA GLU A 229 -12.59 -0.04 -8.93
C GLU A 229 -13.04 1.36 -9.41
N TYR A 230 -12.08 2.25 -9.68
CA TYR A 230 -12.33 3.62 -10.14
C TYR A 230 -11.98 3.81 -11.62
N PHE A 231 -12.10 2.75 -12.42
CA PHE A 231 -11.71 2.76 -13.82
C PHE A 231 -12.38 3.88 -14.63
N PRO A 232 -13.71 4.14 -14.50
CA PRO A 232 -14.36 5.23 -15.23
C PRO A 232 -13.79 6.62 -14.89
N GLU A 233 -13.46 6.87 -13.63
CA GLU A 233 -12.88 8.13 -13.16
C GLU A 233 -11.46 8.30 -13.71
N PHE A 234 -10.63 7.27 -13.62
CA PHE A 234 -9.26 7.30 -14.16
C PHE A 234 -9.26 7.42 -15.69
N LEU A 235 -10.20 6.79 -16.38
CA LEU A 235 -10.34 6.91 -17.83
C LEU A 235 -10.76 8.33 -18.23
N LYS A 236 -11.76 8.92 -17.55
CA LYS A 236 -12.17 10.32 -17.77
C LYS A 236 -11.02 11.29 -17.53
N LEU A 237 -10.28 11.12 -16.43
CA LEU A 237 -9.09 11.91 -16.12
C LEU A 237 -8.05 11.81 -17.23
N SER A 238 -7.76 10.59 -17.67
CA SER A 238 -6.74 10.34 -18.69
C SER A 238 -7.13 10.93 -20.04
N LEU A 239 -8.37 10.73 -20.49
CA LEU A 239 -8.87 11.30 -21.74
C LEU A 239 -8.78 12.84 -21.73
N LEU A 240 -9.18 13.47 -20.63
CA LEU A 240 -9.10 14.92 -20.48
C LEU A 240 -7.64 15.42 -20.49
N ALA A 241 -6.75 14.71 -19.80
CA ALA A 241 -5.33 15.06 -19.74
C ALA A 241 -4.63 14.93 -21.10
N HIS A 242 -5.07 14.02 -21.97
CA HIS A 242 -4.48 13.78 -23.30
C HIS A 242 -4.99 14.73 -24.40
N ILE A 243 -5.96 15.62 -24.13
CA ILE A 243 -6.49 16.56 -25.14
C ILE A 243 -5.39 17.34 -25.88
N PRO A 244 -4.41 17.98 -25.21
CA PRO A 244 -3.34 18.69 -25.90
C PRO A 244 -2.52 17.77 -26.82
N MET A 245 -2.27 16.53 -26.38
CA MET A 245 -1.54 15.53 -27.15
C MET A 245 -2.30 15.14 -28.42
N PHE A 246 -3.63 14.94 -28.34
CA PHE A 246 -4.45 14.65 -29.51
C PHE A 246 -4.50 15.83 -30.49
N ILE A 247 -4.56 17.06 -30.00
CA ILE A 247 -4.53 18.26 -30.85
C ILE A 247 -3.21 18.34 -31.62
N VAL A 248 -2.08 18.19 -30.93
CA VAL A 248 -0.75 18.21 -31.56
C VAL A 248 -0.59 17.06 -32.55
N THR A 249 -1.08 15.87 -32.21
CA THR A 249 -1.04 14.71 -33.11
C THR A 249 -1.89 14.94 -34.36
N GLY A 250 -3.11 15.47 -34.21
CA GLY A 250 -3.98 15.81 -35.33
C GLY A 250 -3.35 16.88 -36.24
N MET A 251 -2.78 17.93 -35.65
CA MET A 251 -2.04 18.96 -36.39
C MET A 251 -0.85 18.37 -37.16
N MET A 252 -0.13 17.41 -36.56
CA MET A 252 0.99 16.73 -37.22
C MET A 252 0.53 15.93 -38.44
N ILE A 253 -0.62 15.26 -38.35
CA ILE A 253 -1.21 14.51 -39.46
C ILE A 253 -1.62 15.47 -40.59
N VAL A 254 -2.30 16.57 -40.26
CA VAL A 254 -2.72 17.58 -41.25
C VAL A 254 -1.51 18.15 -41.98
N LEU A 255 -0.47 18.58 -41.27
CA LEU A 255 0.73 19.16 -41.87
C LEU A 255 1.44 18.19 -42.84
N ARG A 256 1.41 16.88 -42.56
CA ARG A 256 1.96 15.86 -43.46
C ARG A 256 1.21 15.74 -44.79
N LEU A 257 -0.09 16.08 -44.83
CA LEU A 257 -0.87 16.06 -46.08
C LEU A 257 -0.47 17.21 -47.02
N PHE A 258 0.09 18.30 -46.47
CA PHE A 258 0.53 19.48 -47.23
C PHE A 258 2.05 19.55 -47.41
N GLU A 259 2.79 18.51 -47.00
CA GLU A 259 4.26 18.48 -47.03
C GLU A 259 4.82 18.74 -48.44
N SER A 260 4.15 18.24 -49.48
CA SER A 260 4.54 18.45 -50.88
C SER A 260 4.47 19.91 -51.36
N ARG A 261 3.75 20.78 -50.64
CA ARG A 261 3.60 22.21 -50.96
C ARG A 261 4.57 23.11 -50.20
N LEU A 262 5.32 22.56 -49.25
CA LEU A 262 6.19 23.32 -48.36
C LEU A 262 7.65 23.24 -48.81
N SER A 263 8.41 24.31 -48.58
CA SER A 263 9.86 24.26 -48.75
C SER A 263 10.50 23.29 -47.75
N LYS A 264 11.69 22.76 -48.07
CA LYS A 264 12.43 21.87 -47.15
C LYS A 264 12.72 22.54 -45.80
N LEU A 265 13.13 23.81 -45.82
CA LEU A 265 13.45 24.56 -44.60
C LEU A 265 12.19 24.77 -43.73
N THR A 266 11.07 25.13 -44.35
CA THR A 266 9.78 25.29 -43.65
C THR A 266 9.33 23.98 -43.01
N THR A 267 9.48 22.86 -43.73
CA THR A 267 9.12 21.52 -43.23
C THR A 267 9.95 21.13 -42.01
N ILE A 268 11.27 21.38 -42.05
CA ILE A 268 12.16 21.14 -40.90
C ILE A 268 11.78 22.01 -39.70
N ALA A 269 11.53 23.31 -39.93
CA ALA A 269 11.17 24.25 -38.86
C ALA A 269 9.84 23.87 -38.19
N ILE A 270 8.81 23.57 -38.99
CA ILE A 270 7.51 23.09 -38.51
C ILE A 270 7.68 21.76 -37.77
N GLY A 271 8.45 20.82 -38.31
CA GLY A 271 8.73 19.53 -37.68
C GLY A 271 9.36 19.69 -36.30
N ALA A 272 10.37 20.56 -36.16
CA ALA A 272 11.00 20.86 -34.87
C ALA A 272 10.01 21.47 -33.86
N LEU A 273 9.16 22.41 -34.30
CA LEU A 273 8.11 22.99 -33.48
C LEU A 273 7.11 21.92 -32.99
N MET A 274 6.69 21.01 -33.87
CA MET A 274 5.77 19.92 -33.53
C MET A 274 6.37 18.95 -32.50
N VAL A 275 7.66 18.64 -32.60
CA VAL A 275 8.37 17.83 -31.59
C VAL A 275 8.36 18.54 -30.24
N LEU A 276 8.65 19.84 -30.19
CA LEU A 276 8.62 20.62 -28.96
C LEU A 276 7.21 20.65 -28.33
N LEU A 277 6.18 20.87 -29.15
CA LEU A 277 4.77 20.85 -28.72
C LEU A 277 4.35 19.47 -28.21
N THR A 278 4.87 18.40 -28.79
CA THR A 278 4.62 17.01 -28.35
C THR A 278 5.23 16.78 -26.97
N ILE A 279 6.49 17.17 -26.77
CA ILE A 279 7.18 17.06 -25.47
C ILE A 279 6.44 17.87 -24.41
N ALA A 280 6.04 19.11 -24.73
CA ALA A 280 5.28 19.97 -23.83
C ALA A 280 3.91 19.36 -23.47
N SER A 281 3.18 18.85 -24.45
CA SER A 281 1.87 18.21 -24.25
C SER A 281 1.98 16.93 -23.41
N GLN A 282 3.00 16.11 -23.65
CA GLN A 282 3.27 14.91 -22.86
C GLN A 282 3.60 15.26 -21.41
N PHE A 283 4.43 16.28 -21.20
CA PHE A 283 4.78 16.73 -19.85
C PHE A 283 3.54 17.24 -19.08
N VAL A 284 2.66 18.00 -19.73
CA VAL A 284 1.39 18.45 -19.13
C VAL A 284 0.49 17.24 -18.82
N THR A 285 0.36 16.30 -19.75
CA THR A 285 -0.44 15.07 -19.59
C THR A 285 0.01 14.27 -18.36
N VAL A 286 1.31 13.98 -18.27
CA VAL A 286 1.91 13.25 -17.14
C VAL A 286 1.74 14.03 -15.84
N SER A 287 1.88 15.36 -15.89
CA SER A 287 1.70 16.22 -14.70
C SER A 287 0.27 16.18 -14.17
N ILE A 288 -0.74 16.26 -15.04
CA ILE A 288 -2.16 16.19 -14.63
C ILE A 288 -2.47 14.82 -14.04
N ILE A 289 -2.11 13.74 -14.76
CA ILE A 289 -2.40 12.37 -14.33
C ILE A 289 -1.70 12.05 -13.01
N SER A 290 -0.38 12.31 -12.90
CA SER A 290 0.36 12.02 -11.66
C SER A 290 -0.10 12.88 -10.49
N GLY A 291 -0.45 14.15 -10.74
CA GLY A 291 -0.89 15.05 -9.69
C GLY A 291 -2.26 14.68 -9.13
N VAL A 292 -3.25 14.51 -10.01
CA VAL A 292 -4.61 14.12 -9.59
C VAL A 292 -4.61 12.73 -8.96
N THR A 293 -3.88 11.78 -9.53
CA THR A 293 -3.79 10.41 -8.97
C THR A 293 -3.15 10.40 -7.60
N ALA A 294 -2.09 11.18 -7.37
CA ALA A 294 -1.50 11.29 -6.04
C ALA A 294 -2.52 11.76 -4.99
N ILE A 295 -3.38 12.72 -5.34
CA ILE A 295 -4.44 13.23 -4.46
C ILE A 295 -5.47 12.15 -4.18
N ILE A 296 -6.01 11.51 -5.21
CA ILE A 296 -7.03 10.46 -5.07
C ILE A 296 -6.52 9.29 -4.23
N VAL A 297 -5.32 8.77 -4.55
CA VAL A 297 -4.74 7.62 -3.84
C VAL A 297 -4.49 7.96 -2.37
N THR A 298 -4.05 9.18 -2.08
CA THR A 298 -3.85 9.61 -0.70
C THR A 298 -5.17 9.77 0.04
N GLN A 299 -6.19 10.34 -0.60
CA GLN A 299 -7.54 10.44 -0.04
C GLN A 299 -8.11 9.06 0.29
N LEU A 300 -8.01 8.11 -0.63
CA LEU A 300 -8.50 6.73 -0.43
C LEU A 300 -7.72 5.96 0.63
N ALA A 301 -6.42 6.24 0.78
CA ALA A 301 -5.60 5.60 1.81
C ALA A 301 -5.94 6.09 3.22
N VAL A 302 -6.46 7.30 3.36
CA VAL A 302 -6.79 7.92 4.64
C VAL A 302 -8.29 7.78 4.97
N ALA A 303 -9.15 7.97 3.98
CA ALA A 303 -10.60 7.94 4.09
C ALA A 303 -11.21 7.05 2.99
N PRO A 304 -11.13 5.71 3.12
CA PRO A 304 -11.54 4.77 2.07
C PRO A 304 -13.02 4.85 1.73
N MET A 305 -13.87 5.26 2.68
CA MET A 305 -15.32 5.39 2.49
C MET A 305 -15.73 6.67 1.74
N LYS A 306 -14.77 7.56 1.44
CA LYS A 306 -15.08 8.86 0.84
C LYS A 306 -15.20 8.72 -0.68
N PRO A 307 -16.29 9.21 -1.30
CA PRO A 307 -16.46 9.10 -2.74
C PRO A 307 -15.37 9.90 -3.48
N VAL A 308 -14.78 9.28 -4.50
CA VAL A 308 -13.76 9.90 -5.34
C VAL A 308 -14.39 10.97 -6.21
N LYS A 309 -13.98 12.23 -6.01
CA LYS A 309 -14.45 13.37 -6.80
C LYS A 309 -13.29 13.99 -7.58
N LEU A 310 -13.23 13.70 -8.88
CA LEU A 310 -12.21 14.25 -9.79
C LEU A 310 -12.11 15.78 -9.74
N ARG A 311 -13.26 16.47 -9.64
CA ARG A 311 -13.29 17.95 -9.58
C ARG A 311 -12.54 18.49 -8.36
N ALA A 312 -12.79 17.92 -7.18
CA ALA A 312 -12.11 18.33 -5.95
C ALA A 312 -10.60 18.09 -6.03
N ALA A 313 -10.18 16.92 -6.55
CA ALA A 313 -8.76 16.63 -6.76
C ALA A 313 -8.10 17.58 -7.78
N PHE A 314 -8.82 17.94 -8.84
CA PHE A 314 -8.34 18.90 -9.83
C PHE A 314 -8.23 20.32 -9.24
N ASP A 315 -9.17 20.74 -8.40
CA ASP A 315 -9.12 22.06 -7.74
C ASP A 315 -7.91 22.19 -6.82
N ILE A 316 -7.58 21.13 -6.06
CA ILE A 316 -6.36 21.06 -5.25
C ILE A 316 -5.12 21.17 -6.13
N LEU A 317 -5.05 20.38 -7.21
CA LEU A 317 -3.94 20.44 -8.16
C LEU A 317 -3.80 21.84 -8.79
N ARG A 318 -4.92 22.48 -9.16
CA ARG A 318 -4.97 23.80 -9.77
C ARG A 318 -4.40 24.87 -8.83
N ARG A 319 -4.72 24.83 -7.54
CA ARG A 319 -4.16 25.75 -6.53
C ARG A 319 -2.65 25.64 -6.42
N ARG A 320 -2.09 24.42 -6.53
CA ARG A 320 -0.64 24.14 -6.49
C ARG A 320 -0.01 23.94 -7.87
N TRP A 321 -0.67 24.37 -8.95
CA TRP A 321 -0.22 24.08 -10.31
C TRP A 321 1.16 24.67 -10.61
N LYS A 322 1.37 25.94 -10.27
CA LYS A 322 2.63 26.64 -10.53
C LYS A 322 3.83 25.95 -9.85
N PRO A 323 3.81 25.66 -8.53
CA PRO A 323 4.94 24.99 -7.90
C PRO A 323 5.11 23.53 -8.32
N PHE A 324 4.01 22.83 -8.59
CA PHE A 324 4.03 21.47 -9.12
C PHE A 324 4.76 21.40 -10.46
N LEU A 325 4.34 22.24 -11.42
CA LEU A 325 4.91 22.26 -12.76
C LEU A 325 6.38 22.73 -12.77
N LYS A 326 6.71 23.77 -11.97
CA LYS A 326 8.11 24.24 -11.81
C LYS A 326 9.02 23.16 -11.23
N THR A 327 8.52 22.37 -10.27
CA THR A 327 9.31 21.29 -9.65
C THR A 327 9.43 20.10 -10.61
N GLY A 328 8.32 19.70 -11.24
CA GLY A 328 8.29 18.64 -12.25
C GLY A 328 9.22 18.92 -13.44
N LEU A 329 9.27 20.17 -13.90
CA LEU A 329 10.18 20.56 -14.99
C LEU A 329 11.65 20.39 -14.58
N ARG A 330 12.02 20.79 -13.36
CA ARG A 330 13.39 20.58 -12.84
C ARG A 330 13.73 19.11 -12.68
N VAL A 331 12.77 18.29 -12.24
CA VAL A 331 12.96 16.83 -12.15
C VAL A 331 13.22 16.27 -13.54
N SER A 332 12.36 16.62 -14.50
CA SER A 332 12.44 16.15 -15.88
C SER A 332 13.78 16.53 -16.51
N LEU A 333 14.21 17.79 -16.38
CA LEU A 333 15.50 18.26 -16.88
C LEU A 333 16.69 17.49 -16.26
N ARG A 334 16.63 17.17 -14.96
CA ARG A 334 17.69 16.38 -14.29
C ARG A 334 17.72 14.93 -14.73
N ILE A 335 16.55 14.33 -14.94
CA ILE A 335 16.44 12.96 -15.44
C ILE A 335 16.99 12.92 -16.86
N ILE A 336 16.54 13.83 -17.74
CA ILE A 336 17.04 13.97 -19.13
C ILE A 336 18.55 14.17 -19.14
N LEU A 337 19.09 15.09 -18.34
CA LEU A 337 20.54 15.30 -18.23
C LEU A 337 21.26 14.02 -17.77
N GLY A 338 20.69 13.27 -16.84
CA GLY A 338 21.20 11.96 -16.43
C GLY A 338 21.30 10.99 -17.60
N TRP A 339 20.22 10.85 -18.38
CA TRP A 339 20.17 9.99 -19.56
C TRP A 339 21.10 10.44 -20.70
N ILE A 340 21.29 11.75 -20.87
CA ILE A 340 22.24 12.31 -21.85
C ILE A 340 23.68 11.97 -21.47
N LEU A 341 24.01 12.05 -20.18
CA LEU A 341 25.36 11.79 -19.70
C LEU A 341 25.70 10.29 -19.84
N LEU A 342 24.92 9.41 -19.20
CA LEU A 342 25.11 7.94 -19.19
C LEU A 342 23.84 7.21 -18.71
N LEU A 343 23.69 5.94 -19.08
CA LEU A 343 22.55 5.08 -18.67
C LEU A 343 22.39 4.99 -17.14
N ILE A 344 23.48 4.71 -16.41
CA ILE A 344 23.44 4.50 -14.96
C ILE A 344 23.02 5.78 -14.19
N PRO A 345 23.61 6.96 -14.43
CA PRO A 345 23.13 8.23 -13.89
C PRO A 345 21.65 8.51 -14.19
N GLY A 346 21.16 8.22 -15.40
CA GLY A 346 19.75 8.37 -15.77
C GLY A 346 18.83 7.52 -14.89
N LEU A 347 19.17 6.25 -14.70
CA LEU A 347 18.43 5.33 -13.81
C LEU A 347 18.47 5.81 -12.34
N ILE A 348 19.63 6.22 -11.84
CA ILE A 348 19.79 6.73 -10.47
C ILE A 348 18.93 7.98 -10.26
N MET A 349 18.92 8.93 -11.20
CA MET A 349 18.12 10.15 -11.10
C MET A 349 16.62 9.83 -11.14
N THR A 350 16.20 8.87 -11.97
CA THR A 350 14.80 8.43 -12.05
C THR A 350 14.35 7.83 -10.72
N ALA A 351 15.11 6.88 -10.15
CA ALA A 351 14.83 6.29 -8.85
C ALA A 351 14.77 7.34 -7.72
N ARG A 352 15.75 8.24 -7.69
CA ARG A 352 15.91 9.26 -6.64
C ARG A 352 14.79 10.28 -6.59
N TYR A 353 14.16 10.56 -7.73
CA TYR A 353 13.07 11.52 -7.83
C TYR A 353 11.71 10.87 -8.09
N LEU A 354 11.58 9.54 -8.08
CA LEU A 354 10.34 8.82 -8.37
C LEU A 354 9.11 9.34 -7.60
N LEU A 355 9.30 9.78 -6.36
CA LEU A 355 8.25 10.23 -5.44
C LEU A 355 8.00 11.74 -5.46
N TRP A 356 8.52 12.48 -6.45
CA TRP A 356 8.45 13.95 -6.44
C TRP A 356 7.01 14.50 -6.50
N ALA A 357 6.14 13.88 -7.29
CA ALA A 357 4.77 14.36 -7.51
C ALA A 357 3.93 14.33 -6.22
N PRO A 358 3.79 13.19 -5.51
CA PRO A 358 3.07 13.17 -4.24
C PRO A 358 3.73 14.05 -3.17
N VAL A 359 5.06 14.15 -3.12
CA VAL A 359 5.74 15.04 -2.16
C VAL A 359 5.35 16.50 -2.34
N VAL A 360 5.30 17.00 -3.58
CA VAL A 360 4.97 18.41 -3.84
C VAL A 360 3.51 18.71 -3.49
N LEU A 361 2.61 17.78 -3.76
CA LEU A 361 1.18 18.00 -3.55
C LEU A 361 0.75 17.75 -2.11
N MET A 362 1.26 16.68 -1.48
CA MET A 362 0.84 16.23 -0.14
C MET A 362 1.61 16.90 1.00
N GLU A 363 2.80 17.42 0.74
CA GLU A 363 3.60 18.11 1.76
C GLU A 363 3.73 19.60 1.47
N GLY A 364 3.20 20.05 0.34
CA GLY A 364 3.26 21.44 -0.09
C GLY A 364 4.66 22.00 -0.30
N LEU A 365 5.67 21.12 -0.40
CA LEU A 365 7.07 21.52 -0.59
C LEU A 365 7.35 21.90 -2.04
N GLU A 366 8.25 22.86 -2.24
CA GLU A 366 8.64 23.30 -3.56
C GLU A 366 10.15 23.14 -3.82
N LYS A 367 10.53 23.18 -5.09
CA LYS A 367 11.92 23.45 -5.52
C LYS A 367 12.91 22.44 -4.91
N LYS A 368 13.93 22.91 -4.18
CA LYS A 368 14.98 22.06 -3.60
C LYS A 368 14.47 21.26 -2.41
N ALA A 369 13.52 21.79 -1.64
CA ALA A 369 12.97 21.12 -0.45
C ALA A 369 12.22 19.84 -0.86
N ALA A 370 11.34 19.93 -1.86
CA ALA A 370 10.64 18.78 -2.42
C ALA A 370 11.60 17.70 -2.94
N LEU A 371 12.69 18.10 -3.61
CA LEU A 371 13.66 17.16 -4.16
C LEU A 371 14.52 16.49 -3.09
N LYS A 372 14.87 17.23 -2.02
CA LYS A 372 15.57 16.66 -0.86
C LYS A 372 14.67 15.63 -0.17
N ARG A 373 13.38 15.96 -0.03
CA ARG A 373 12.38 15.11 0.60
C ARG A 373 12.04 13.85 -0.20
N ALA A 374 11.82 13.96 -1.51
CA ALA A 374 11.59 12.80 -2.37
C ALA A 374 12.76 11.81 -2.31
N ARG A 375 13.99 12.34 -2.29
CA ARG A 375 15.22 11.56 -2.13
C ARG A 375 15.34 10.92 -0.76
N SER A 376 15.00 11.61 0.33
CA SER A 376 15.06 11.03 1.68
C SER A 376 14.04 9.90 1.83
N LEU A 377 12.85 10.05 1.25
CA LEU A 377 11.84 8.98 1.21
C LEU A 377 12.32 7.79 0.38
N ALA A 378 12.85 8.03 -0.82
CA ALA A 378 13.38 6.96 -1.67
C ALA A 378 14.54 6.20 -0.99
N ALA A 379 15.39 6.90 -0.23
CA ALA A 379 16.51 6.31 0.48
C ALA A 379 16.10 5.32 1.60
N ARG A 380 14.86 5.39 2.11
CA ARG A 380 14.34 4.44 3.14
C ARG A 380 14.29 3.00 2.62
N SER A 381 14.13 2.82 1.30
CA SER A 381 14.14 1.49 0.69
C SER A 381 14.56 1.53 -0.78
N TRP A 382 15.86 1.71 -1.03
CA TRP A 382 16.43 1.71 -2.37
C TRP A 382 16.04 0.51 -3.21
N ARG A 383 16.04 -0.70 -2.63
CA ARG A 383 15.63 -1.93 -3.33
C ARG A 383 14.19 -1.83 -3.85
N THR A 384 13.27 -1.33 -3.03
CA THR A 384 11.86 -1.21 -3.42
C THR A 384 11.68 -0.18 -4.52
N ILE A 385 12.36 0.96 -4.39
CA ILE A 385 12.32 2.05 -5.38
C ILE A 385 12.90 1.60 -6.72
N ILE A 386 14.04 0.91 -6.73
CA ILE A 386 14.67 0.41 -7.95
C ILE A 386 13.76 -0.60 -8.64
N ILE A 387 13.22 -1.58 -7.91
CA ILE A 387 12.32 -2.58 -8.52
C ILE A 387 11.07 -1.91 -9.08
N ALA A 388 10.45 -0.99 -8.33
CA ALA A 388 9.28 -0.26 -8.80
C ALA A 388 9.60 0.58 -10.06
N MET A 389 10.75 1.24 -10.10
CA MET A 389 11.23 1.97 -11.28
C MET A 389 11.43 1.03 -12.48
N CYS A 390 12.08 -0.14 -12.29
CA CYS A 390 12.29 -1.11 -13.36
C CYS A 390 10.96 -1.61 -13.94
N VAL A 391 9.99 -1.93 -13.09
CA VAL A 391 8.65 -2.34 -13.54
C VAL A 391 7.95 -1.21 -14.28
N GLN A 392 8.04 0.04 -13.79
CA GLN A 392 7.46 1.20 -14.49
C GLN A 392 8.09 1.48 -15.86
N LEU A 393 9.36 1.11 -16.07
CA LEU A 393 10.02 1.19 -17.37
C LEU A 393 9.65 0.02 -18.30
N LEU A 394 9.54 -1.19 -17.73
CA LEU A 394 9.22 -2.41 -18.48
C LEU A 394 7.78 -2.43 -18.99
N VAL A 395 6.80 -1.99 -18.17
CA VAL A 395 5.37 -2.11 -18.53
C VAL A 395 5.04 -1.37 -19.84
N PRO A 396 5.37 -0.08 -20.03
CA PRO A 396 5.10 0.60 -21.31
C PRO A 396 5.83 -0.05 -22.50
N ALA A 397 7.05 -0.55 -22.30
CA ALA A 397 7.83 -1.20 -23.36
C ALA A 397 7.19 -2.52 -23.80
N ILE A 398 6.76 -3.35 -22.85
CA ILE A 398 6.06 -4.62 -23.11
C ILE A 398 4.73 -4.35 -23.80
N VAL A 399 3.93 -3.43 -23.24
CA VAL A 399 2.62 -3.08 -23.80
C VAL A 399 2.75 -2.52 -25.21
N GLY A 400 3.72 -1.62 -25.43
CA GLY A 400 4.00 -1.07 -26.75
C GLY A 400 4.45 -2.14 -27.76
N SER A 401 5.28 -3.10 -27.34
CA SER A 401 5.71 -4.22 -28.18
C SER A 401 4.53 -5.12 -28.60
N ILE A 402 3.66 -5.48 -27.65
CA ILE A 402 2.46 -6.30 -27.92
C ILE A 402 1.53 -5.59 -28.90
N VAL A 403 1.23 -4.30 -28.66
CA VAL A 403 0.38 -3.53 -29.59
C VAL A 403 1.04 -3.40 -30.96
N GLY A 404 2.35 -3.17 -31.01
CA GLY A 404 3.09 -3.09 -32.27
C GLY A 404 3.02 -4.39 -33.08
N ALA A 405 3.09 -5.54 -32.41
CA ALA A 405 2.92 -6.85 -33.02
C ALA A 405 1.47 -7.05 -33.54
N LEU A 406 0.46 -6.73 -32.73
CA LEU A 406 -0.95 -6.88 -33.11
C LEU A 406 -1.38 -5.95 -34.26
N THR A 407 -0.81 -4.75 -34.32
CA THR A 407 -1.18 -3.74 -35.33
C THR A 407 -0.39 -3.87 -36.64
N GLY A 408 0.54 -4.83 -36.75
CA GLY A 408 1.41 -4.99 -37.92
C GLY A 408 2.39 -3.82 -38.11
N ALA A 409 2.54 -2.93 -37.12
CA ALA A 409 3.44 -1.79 -37.18
C ALA A 409 4.94 -2.20 -37.16
N THR A 410 5.22 -3.48 -36.89
CA THR A 410 6.56 -4.09 -36.91
C THR A 410 6.97 -4.61 -38.29
N THR A 411 6.06 -4.66 -39.27
CA THR A 411 6.33 -5.18 -40.62
C THR A 411 6.87 -4.08 -41.56
N TYR A 412 7.85 -4.42 -42.39
CA TYR A 412 8.79 -3.51 -43.09
C TYR A 412 8.21 -2.48 -44.09
N GLU A 413 6.91 -2.41 -44.34
CA GLU A 413 6.31 -1.40 -45.23
C GLU A 413 6.03 -0.06 -44.50
N LYS A 414 7.09 0.73 -44.27
CA LYS A 414 7.05 2.02 -43.57
C LYS A 414 6.31 3.17 -44.30
N HIS A 415 5.81 2.96 -45.52
CA HIS A 415 5.33 4.06 -46.38
C HIS A 415 3.80 4.22 -46.47
N GLY A 416 3.01 3.30 -45.93
CA GLY A 416 1.55 3.40 -45.96
C GLY A 416 0.97 4.36 -44.92
N LEU A 417 -0.01 5.19 -45.32
CA LEU A 417 -0.81 6.02 -44.40
C LEU A 417 -1.44 5.17 -43.28
N ARG A 418 -1.86 3.94 -43.60
CA ARG A 418 -2.42 2.95 -42.65
C ARG A 418 -1.44 2.59 -41.52
N VAL A 419 -0.17 2.33 -41.83
CA VAL A 419 0.86 1.98 -40.83
C VAL A 419 1.17 3.18 -39.93
N LYS A 420 1.18 4.40 -40.51
CA LYS A 420 1.35 5.63 -39.73
C LYS A 420 0.16 5.88 -38.79
N VAL A 421 -1.07 5.67 -39.25
CA VAL A 421 -2.27 5.77 -38.41
C VAL A 421 -2.27 4.69 -37.31
N ALA A 422 -1.89 3.46 -37.64
CA ALA A 422 -1.76 2.36 -36.66
C ALA A 422 -0.70 2.67 -35.58
N SER A 423 0.44 3.26 -35.96
CA SER A 423 1.48 3.67 -35.00
C SER A 423 1.03 4.81 -34.06
N GLN A 424 0.17 5.71 -34.55
CA GLN A 424 -0.44 6.75 -33.72
C GLN A 424 -1.54 6.17 -32.81
N ALA A 425 -2.30 5.19 -33.32
CA ALA A 425 -3.30 4.46 -32.54
C ALA A 425 -2.66 3.66 -31.40
N ALA A 426 -1.45 3.11 -31.60
CA ALA A 426 -0.69 2.48 -30.53
C ALA A 426 -0.38 3.44 -29.37
N GLY A 427 -0.27 4.75 -29.64
CA GLY A 427 -0.13 5.79 -28.62
C GLY A 427 -1.34 5.94 -27.70
N LEU A 428 -2.55 5.55 -28.15
CA LEU A 428 -3.76 5.58 -27.32
C LEU A 428 -3.69 4.61 -26.15
N ILE A 429 -2.82 3.59 -26.18
CA ILE A 429 -2.70 2.68 -25.03
C ILE A 429 -2.18 3.40 -23.78
N ASN A 430 -1.40 4.47 -23.96
CA ASN A 430 -0.93 5.30 -22.85
C ASN A 430 -2.07 5.96 -22.09
N VAL A 431 -3.25 6.15 -22.72
CA VAL A 431 -4.46 6.62 -22.04
C VAL A 431 -4.87 5.65 -20.93
N PHE A 432 -4.67 4.35 -21.13
CA PHE A 432 -4.99 3.33 -20.13
C PHE A 432 -3.82 3.05 -19.17
N VAL A 433 -2.60 3.03 -19.69
CA VAL A 433 -1.41 2.62 -18.93
C VAL A 433 -0.93 3.71 -17.96
N LEU A 434 -0.93 4.99 -18.37
CA LEU A 434 -0.36 6.06 -17.55
C LEU A 434 -1.06 6.26 -16.20
N PRO A 435 -2.40 6.25 -16.10
CA PRO A 435 -3.08 6.35 -14.81
C PRO A 435 -2.68 5.22 -13.85
N LEU A 436 -2.70 3.96 -14.32
CA LEU A 436 -2.30 2.80 -13.53
C LEU A 436 -0.86 2.93 -13.01
N LEU A 437 0.07 3.30 -13.89
CA LEU A 437 1.47 3.51 -13.49
C LEU A 437 1.63 4.68 -12.51
N SER A 438 0.78 5.69 -12.56
CA SER A 438 0.83 6.84 -11.65
C SER A 438 0.32 6.55 -10.24
N ILE A 439 -0.49 5.50 -10.05
CA ILE A 439 -0.94 5.05 -8.72
C ILE A 439 0.25 4.51 -7.92
N VAL A 440 1.19 3.83 -8.58
CA VAL A 440 2.31 3.15 -7.92
C VAL A 440 3.21 4.12 -7.15
N PRO A 441 3.73 5.23 -7.72
CA PRO A 441 4.46 6.24 -6.96
C PRO A 441 3.68 6.83 -5.78
N ALA A 442 2.35 6.98 -5.90
CA ALA A 442 1.52 7.52 -4.83
C ALA A 442 1.42 6.53 -3.64
N LEU A 443 1.14 5.25 -3.92
CA LEU A 443 1.17 4.21 -2.88
C LEU A 443 2.57 4.03 -2.29
N LEU A 444 3.60 4.10 -3.13
CA LEU A 444 4.99 3.98 -2.70
C LEU A 444 5.40 5.15 -1.80
N TYR A 445 4.91 6.36 -2.08
CA TYR A 445 5.08 7.53 -1.21
C TYR A 445 4.50 7.28 0.19
N LEU A 446 3.26 6.81 0.28
CA LEU A 446 2.61 6.49 1.57
C LEU A 446 3.39 5.40 2.33
N LYS A 447 3.80 4.35 1.61
CA LYS A 447 4.62 3.27 2.16
C LYS A 447 5.95 3.76 2.71
N MET A 448 6.65 4.64 1.97
CA MET A 448 7.91 5.21 2.45
C MET A 448 7.71 6.12 3.67
N ARG A 449 6.58 6.87 3.76
CA ARG A 449 6.26 7.66 4.95
C ARG A 449 6.06 6.79 6.18
N GLN A 450 5.27 5.73 6.04
CA GLN A 450 5.03 4.75 7.10
C GLN A 450 6.32 4.05 7.56
N PHE A 451 7.25 3.76 6.65
CA PHE A 451 8.59 3.25 7.03
C PHE A 451 9.40 4.20 7.92
N GLY A 452 9.14 5.50 7.88
CA GLY A 452 9.77 6.46 8.77
C GLY A 452 9.00 6.74 10.05
N GLY A 453 7.93 5.99 10.34
CA GLY A 453 7.07 6.23 11.50
C GLY A 453 6.20 7.49 11.39
N GLU A 454 6.13 8.10 10.21
CA GLU A 454 5.35 9.31 10.01
C GLU A 454 3.86 8.98 9.89
N THR A 455 3.02 9.74 10.59
CA THR A 455 1.57 9.58 10.50
C THR A 455 1.03 10.16 9.20
N LEU A 456 -0.11 9.63 8.74
CA LEU A 456 -0.85 10.19 7.60
C LEU A 456 -1.78 11.34 8.03
N ASN A 457 -1.89 11.63 9.32
CA ASN A 457 -2.76 12.68 9.85
C ASN A 457 -2.30 14.07 9.36
N ASP A 458 -0.99 14.31 9.27
CA ASP A 458 -0.46 15.57 8.73
C ASP A 458 -0.83 15.77 7.26
N VAL A 459 -0.89 14.67 6.50
CA VAL A 459 -1.32 14.70 5.10
C VAL A 459 -2.82 14.96 5.01
N MET A 460 -3.59 14.35 5.90
CA MET A 460 -5.03 14.55 6.00
C MET A 460 -5.37 15.99 6.33
N ALA A 461 -4.69 16.60 7.31
CA ALA A 461 -4.90 17.99 7.70
C ALA A 461 -4.70 18.95 6.52
N GLN A 462 -3.67 18.71 5.71
CA GLN A 462 -3.44 19.48 4.49
C GLN A 462 -4.57 19.28 3.47
N ILE A 463 -5.03 18.05 3.23
CA ILE A 463 -6.14 17.79 2.28
C ILE A 463 -7.45 18.39 2.79
N GLU A 464 -7.76 18.28 4.08
CA GLU A 464 -8.95 18.84 4.74
C GLU A 464 -8.99 20.37 4.64
N GLU A 465 -7.84 21.04 4.83
CA GLU A 465 -7.70 22.49 4.65
C GLU A 465 -8.12 22.94 3.24
N PHE A 466 -7.84 22.12 2.22
CA PHE A 466 -8.16 22.46 0.83
C PHE A 466 -9.61 22.21 0.44
N GLU A 467 -10.29 21.24 1.05
CA GLU A 467 -11.66 20.87 0.69
C GLU A 467 -12.71 21.88 1.17
N GLY A 468 -12.33 22.88 1.98
CA GLY A 468 -13.13 24.09 2.24
C GLY A 468 -14.54 23.87 2.82
N THR A 469 -14.89 22.64 3.18
CA THR A 469 -16.25 22.28 3.60
C THR A 469 -16.15 21.19 4.67
N HIS A 470 -15.73 21.58 5.87
CA HIS A 470 -16.38 20.93 6.99
C HIS A 470 -17.86 21.27 6.87
N SER A 471 -18.71 20.27 6.67
CA SER A 471 -20.11 20.45 7.01
C SER A 471 -20.14 21.06 8.42
N ARG A 472 -20.97 22.08 8.68
CA ARG A 472 -21.10 22.67 10.03
C ARG A 472 -21.33 21.59 11.10
N TRP A 473 -21.83 20.41 10.70
CA TRP A 473 -21.93 19.22 11.53
C TRP A 473 -20.57 18.62 11.94
N GLN A 474 -19.60 18.48 11.02
CA GLN A 474 -18.26 17.92 11.32
C GLN A 474 -17.46 18.83 12.26
N GLN A 475 -17.53 20.15 12.06
CA GLN A 475 -16.97 21.12 13.00
C GLN A 475 -17.61 20.97 14.39
N ARG A 476 -18.95 20.91 14.47
CA ARG A 476 -19.68 20.71 15.74
C ARG A 476 -19.33 19.38 16.43
N MET A 477 -19.17 18.29 15.68
CA MET A 477 -18.71 16.99 16.20
C MET A 477 -17.31 17.09 16.79
N ARG A 478 -16.36 17.71 16.07
CA ARG A 478 -14.97 17.89 16.54
C ARG A 478 -14.95 18.73 17.82
N THR A 479 -15.70 19.83 17.85
CA THR A 479 -15.83 20.67 19.06
C THR A 479 -16.42 19.88 20.22
N ARG A 480 -17.44 19.03 20.00
CA ARG A 480 -18.02 18.19 21.06
C ARG A 480 -17.05 17.11 21.57
N LEU A 481 -16.22 16.55 20.68
CA LEU A 481 -15.19 15.58 21.05
C LEU A 481 -14.02 16.22 21.81
N THR A 482 -13.66 17.47 21.50
CA THR A 482 -12.58 18.19 22.20
C THR A 482 -13.05 18.86 23.50
N VAL A 483 -14.34 19.16 23.64
CA VAL A 483 -14.90 19.77 24.87
C VAL A 483 -15.13 18.73 25.97
N ASN A 484 -15.20 17.43 25.63
CA ASN A 484 -15.39 16.34 26.59
C ASN A 484 -14.10 15.64 27.04
N THR A 485 -12.90 16.13 26.69
CA THR A 485 -11.70 15.75 27.44
C THR A 485 -11.69 16.53 28.75
N PRO A 486 -11.91 15.90 29.91
CA PRO A 486 -11.75 16.60 31.18
C PRO A 486 -10.30 17.07 31.26
N HIS A 487 -10.09 18.39 31.22
CA HIS A 487 -8.86 18.97 31.72
C HIS A 487 -8.77 18.56 33.19
N SER A 488 -7.77 17.74 33.52
CA SER A 488 -7.35 17.54 34.90
C SER A 488 -6.96 18.91 35.47
N ARG A 489 -7.90 19.55 36.17
CA ARG A 489 -7.59 20.59 37.13
C ARG A 489 -7.13 19.90 38.41
N ALA A 490 -5.81 19.84 38.61
CA ALA A 490 -5.10 19.99 39.88
C ALA A 490 -3.61 19.82 39.58
#